data_AF-H0BXF0-F1
#
_entry.id   AF-H0BXF0-F1
#
_cell.length_a   1.000
_cell.length_b   1.000
_cell.length_c   1.000
_cell.angle_alpha   90.00
_cell.angle_beta   90.00
_cell.angle_gamma   90.00
#
_symmetry.space_group_name_H-M   'P 1'
#
loop_
_entity.id
_entity.type
_entity.pdbx_description
1 polymer ?
#
loop_
_entity_poly.entity_id
_entity_poly.type
_entity_poly.pdbx_seq_one_letter_code
_entity_poly.pdbx_strand_id
1 'polypeptide(L)'
;MIPGMGEHTTTTAAAHAFIQRWQHNTASELATAQSFVMDLCQLLGVDKPHPTPEQTYMFERPVTFAHGDGSTSAGRIDCYRRGHFVLEAKKLKAGSHTKGFDDGLLRARSQGEAYARALPGAEGRPPFVLVVDVGTVIEVYAEFSKTGGTYTPYPDPRSHRLQLADLARPEVQDRLRRIWTDPDSLNPARISAQVTREVAALLAQLAKSLEGNGANFKPNQPPALTKQAPIAPETVAAYLTRCLFSMFAEDVELLPKGAFLGLLQTHRGDPATLQHMLRILWADMDRGGFSAALAKPVLHFNGKLFKGAGQDGYSLLLTPEQIDLLIKAAQSNWREVEPAIFGTLLERALDPTERHALGAHYTPRAYVERLVLPTVIEPLRADWANAQAAALVLAHEAAALEGKAAEAKLAEARAEVKKFHHQLCTTRVLDPACGSANFLYVT
;
A
#
# COMPACT_ATOMS: atom_id res chain seq x y z
N MET A 1 -6.78 -6.01 -36.41
CA MET A 1 -7.21 -4.80 -35.67
C MET A 1 -6.96 -5.10 -34.21
N ILE A 2 -5.89 -4.54 -33.62
CA ILE A 2 -5.46 -4.86 -32.26
C ILE A 2 -6.41 -4.17 -31.28
N PRO A 3 -7.19 -4.91 -30.45
CA PRO A 3 -8.03 -4.30 -29.43
C PRO A 3 -7.11 -3.70 -28.35
N GLY A 4 -7.25 -2.40 -28.08
CA GLY A 4 -6.48 -1.70 -27.03
C GLY A 4 -5.70 -0.47 -27.51
N MET A 5 -5.26 -0.41 -28.78
CA MET A 5 -4.50 0.76 -29.26
C MET A 5 -5.36 2.03 -29.41
N GLY A 6 -6.63 1.89 -29.78
CA GLY A 6 -7.55 3.04 -29.95
C GLY A 6 -8.04 3.64 -28.64
N GLU A 7 -8.19 2.83 -27.59
CA GLU A 7 -8.69 3.29 -26.29
C GLU A 7 -7.59 4.06 -25.53
N HIS A 8 -6.34 3.56 -25.55
CA HIS A 8 -5.20 4.26 -24.94
C HIS A 8 -4.88 5.60 -25.61
N THR A 9 -4.99 5.71 -26.94
CA THR A 9 -4.76 6.97 -27.66
C THR A 9 -5.85 8.02 -27.35
N THR A 10 -7.10 7.59 -27.22
CA THR A 10 -8.23 8.49 -26.92
C THR A 10 -8.17 9.03 -25.50
N THR A 11 -7.87 8.18 -24.50
CA THR A 11 -7.69 8.59 -23.10
C THR A 11 -6.52 9.55 -22.92
N THR A 12 -5.44 9.34 -23.67
CA THR A 12 -4.26 10.24 -23.64
C THR A 12 -4.60 11.61 -24.23
N ALA A 13 -5.35 11.68 -25.32
CA ALA A 13 -5.78 12.94 -25.91
C ALA A 13 -6.74 13.73 -24.99
N ALA A 14 -7.69 13.04 -24.34
CA ALA A 14 -8.61 13.65 -23.38
C ALA A 14 -7.87 14.23 -22.17
N ALA A 15 -6.87 13.52 -21.64
CA ALA A 15 -6.05 14.01 -20.53
C ALA A 15 -5.28 15.28 -20.91
N HIS A 16 -4.65 15.32 -22.08
CA HIS A 16 -3.96 16.52 -22.55
C HIS A 16 -4.90 17.70 -22.73
N ALA A 17 -6.10 17.49 -23.29
CA ALA A 17 -7.11 18.54 -23.44
C ALA A 17 -7.58 19.09 -22.07
N PHE A 18 -7.78 18.20 -21.09
CA PHE A 18 -8.11 18.59 -19.72
C PHE A 18 -6.99 19.43 -19.08
N ILE A 19 -5.74 18.97 -19.18
CA ILE A 19 -4.58 19.66 -18.62
C ILE A 19 -4.44 21.06 -19.24
N GLN A 20 -4.49 21.17 -20.57
CA GLN A 20 -4.39 22.45 -21.28
C GLN A 20 -5.48 23.45 -20.87
N ARG A 21 -6.72 22.96 -20.71
CA ARG A 21 -7.85 23.78 -20.28
C ARG A 21 -7.65 24.37 -18.88
N TRP A 22 -7.09 23.58 -17.96
CA TRP A 22 -7.07 23.93 -16.54
C TRP A 22 -5.75 24.54 -16.06
N GLN A 23 -4.61 24.22 -16.69
CA GLN A 23 -3.28 24.72 -16.32
C GLN A 23 -3.14 26.26 -16.47
N HIS A 24 -3.93 26.87 -17.34
CA HIS A 24 -3.88 28.30 -17.63
C HIS A 24 -5.16 29.06 -17.21
N ASN A 25 -6.05 28.40 -16.46
CA ASN A 25 -7.35 28.99 -16.15
C ASN A 25 -7.27 30.03 -15.01
N THR A 26 -7.53 31.29 -15.33
CA THR A 26 -7.52 32.43 -14.39
C THR A 26 -8.91 32.83 -13.85
N ALA A 27 -9.98 32.09 -14.16
CA ALA A 27 -11.37 32.42 -13.75
C ALA A 27 -11.64 32.33 -12.22
N SER A 28 -12.72 32.97 -11.73
CA SER A 28 -13.03 33.18 -10.29
C SER A 28 -13.46 31.92 -9.52
N GLU A 29 -13.24 31.93 -8.20
CA GLU A 29 -13.14 30.76 -7.29
C GLU A 29 -14.26 29.69 -7.32
N LEU A 30 -15.55 30.03 -7.16
CA LEU A 30 -16.58 29.01 -6.82
C LEU A 30 -17.14 28.24 -8.03
N ALA A 31 -17.52 28.94 -9.12
CA ALA A 31 -18.05 28.30 -10.33
C ALA A 31 -16.97 27.46 -11.07
N THR A 32 -15.71 27.80 -10.83
CA THR A 32 -14.53 27.15 -11.42
C THR A 32 -14.27 25.79 -10.78
N ALA A 33 -14.52 25.62 -9.48
CA ALA A 33 -14.35 24.34 -8.77
C ALA A 33 -15.37 23.27 -9.21
N GLN A 34 -16.66 23.60 -9.27
CA GLN A 34 -17.68 22.65 -9.74
C GLN A 34 -17.44 22.23 -11.19
N SER A 35 -17.10 23.20 -12.05
CA SER A 35 -16.74 22.93 -13.45
C SER A 35 -15.51 22.03 -13.57
N PHE A 36 -14.48 22.26 -12.75
CA PHE A 36 -13.29 21.39 -12.69
C PHE A 36 -13.65 19.96 -12.32
N VAL A 37 -14.46 19.78 -11.27
CA VAL A 37 -14.87 18.44 -10.82
C VAL A 37 -15.73 17.75 -11.89
N MET A 38 -16.64 18.47 -12.57
CA MET A 38 -17.43 17.89 -13.65
C MET A 38 -16.58 17.44 -14.84
N ASP A 39 -15.61 18.26 -15.25
CA ASP A 39 -14.65 17.93 -16.31
C ASP A 39 -13.75 16.75 -15.88
N LEU A 40 -13.36 16.70 -14.60
CA LEU A 40 -12.57 15.60 -14.03
C LEU A 40 -13.37 14.29 -14.06
N CYS A 41 -14.65 14.31 -13.67
CA CYS A 41 -15.52 13.13 -13.75
C CYS A 41 -15.62 12.61 -15.19
N GLN A 42 -15.73 13.52 -16.16
CA GLN A 42 -15.75 13.16 -17.57
C GLN A 42 -14.42 12.55 -18.04
N LEU A 43 -13.29 13.12 -17.63
CA LEU A 43 -11.96 12.54 -17.92
C LEU A 43 -11.83 11.12 -17.36
N LEU A 44 -12.30 10.91 -16.13
CA LEU A 44 -12.20 9.62 -15.44
C LEU A 44 -13.23 8.59 -15.93
N GLY A 45 -14.25 9.01 -16.67
CA GLY A 45 -15.36 8.16 -17.12
C GLY A 45 -16.29 7.74 -15.97
N VAL A 46 -16.47 8.60 -14.97
CA VAL A 46 -17.32 8.34 -13.79
C VAL A 46 -18.53 9.27 -13.76
N ASP A 47 -19.52 8.90 -12.94
CA ASP A 47 -20.71 9.72 -12.74
C ASP A 47 -20.36 11.14 -12.27
N LYS A 48 -21.17 12.11 -12.69
CA LYS A 48 -21.09 13.50 -12.23
C LYS A 48 -21.98 13.70 -11.00
N PRO A 49 -21.66 14.63 -10.09
CA PRO A 49 -22.53 14.93 -8.95
C PRO A 49 -23.91 15.34 -9.43
N HIS A 50 -24.96 14.88 -8.74
CA HIS A 50 -26.34 15.21 -9.08
C HIS A 50 -26.85 16.36 -8.22
N PRO A 51 -27.70 17.24 -8.78
CA PRO A 51 -28.31 18.33 -8.02
C PRO A 51 -29.44 17.84 -7.10
N THR A 52 -29.87 16.58 -7.22
CA THR A 52 -31.02 16.08 -6.46
C THR A 52 -30.62 15.64 -5.04
N PRO A 53 -31.34 16.10 -4.00
CA PRO A 53 -31.02 15.89 -2.60
C PRO A 53 -31.11 14.45 -2.06
N GLU A 54 -31.34 13.40 -2.86
CA GLU A 54 -31.37 12.00 -2.37
C GLU A 54 -29.95 11.43 -2.02
N GLN A 55 -28.98 12.33 -1.86
CA GLN A 55 -28.02 12.33 -0.73
C GLN A 55 -26.80 11.41 -0.78
N THR A 56 -26.47 10.82 -1.92
CA THR A 56 -25.23 10.03 -2.04
C THR A 56 -24.12 10.68 -2.84
N TYR A 57 -24.39 11.67 -3.71
CA TYR A 57 -23.35 12.35 -4.48
C TYR A 57 -23.77 13.75 -4.99
N MET A 58 -23.24 14.82 -4.39
CA MET A 58 -23.66 16.21 -4.68
C MET A 58 -22.58 17.26 -4.42
N PHE A 59 -22.80 18.45 -4.97
CA PHE A 59 -22.06 19.67 -4.61
C PHE A 59 -22.68 20.41 -3.42
N GLU A 60 -21.89 21.24 -2.76
CA GLU A 60 -22.31 22.14 -1.66
C GLU A 60 -23.11 21.44 -0.55
N ARG A 61 -22.76 20.19 -0.20
CA ARG A 61 -23.45 19.39 0.82
C ARG A 61 -23.42 20.14 2.16
N PRO A 62 -24.57 20.53 2.74
CA PRO A 62 -24.59 21.21 4.03
C PRO A 62 -24.12 20.25 5.14
N VAL A 63 -23.46 20.78 6.16
CA VAL A 63 -23.04 20.00 7.33
C VAL A 63 -23.09 20.90 8.57
N THR A 64 -23.33 20.30 9.73
CA THR A 64 -23.43 21.01 11.00
C THR A 64 -22.26 20.61 11.87
N PHE A 65 -21.47 21.59 12.29
CA PHE A 65 -20.42 21.40 13.29
C PHE A 65 -21.03 21.57 14.67
N ALA A 66 -20.76 20.63 15.56
CA ALA A 66 -21.05 20.75 16.98
C ALA A 66 -19.78 21.18 17.71
N HIS A 67 -19.90 22.19 18.57
CA HIS A 67 -18.80 22.72 19.38
C HIS A 67 -18.91 22.23 20.82
N GLY A 68 -17.80 22.25 21.55
CA GLY A 68 -17.73 21.75 22.93
C GLY A 68 -18.56 22.57 23.94
N ASP A 69 -18.94 23.79 23.59
CA ASP A 69 -19.82 24.67 24.37
C ASP A 69 -21.31 24.42 24.10
N GLY A 70 -21.65 23.43 23.27
CA GLY A 70 -23.02 23.09 22.87
C GLY A 70 -23.56 23.96 21.73
N SER A 71 -22.79 24.92 21.22
CA SER A 71 -23.17 25.69 20.04
C SER A 71 -22.97 24.87 18.75
N THR A 72 -23.60 25.32 17.67
CA THR A 72 -23.43 24.71 16.35
C THR A 72 -23.12 25.76 15.31
N SER A 73 -22.28 25.44 14.33
CA SER A 73 -22.09 26.25 13.13
C SER A 73 -22.41 25.46 11.86
N ALA A 74 -22.87 26.17 10.83
CA ALA A 74 -23.10 25.58 9.52
C ALA A 74 -21.80 25.56 8.70
N GLY A 75 -21.61 24.49 7.94
CA GLY A 75 -20.58 24.35 6.91
C GLY A 75 -21.19 23.83 5.62
N ARG A 76 -20.43 23.90 4.53
CA ARG A 76 -20.79 23.27 3.26
C ARG A 76 -19.56 22.61 2.66
N ILE A 77 -19.71 21.34 2.27
CA ILE A 77 -18.68 20.55 1.61
C ILE A 77 -18.76 20.81 0.12
N ASP A 78 -17.65 21.15 -0.53
CA ASP A 78 -17.67 21.52 -1.95
C ASP A 78 -18.20 20.39 -2.82
N CYS A 79 -17.70 19.16 -2.65
CA CYS A 79 -18.25 17.97 -3.28
C CYS A 79 -18.19 16.77 -2.33
N TYR A 80 -19.28 16.03 -2.24
CA TYR A 80 -19.41 14.89 -1.34
C TYR A 80 -20.00 13.70 -2.07
N ARG A 81 -19.35 12.53 -1.94
CA ARG A 81 -19.90 11.24 -2.36
C ARG A 81 -19.90 10.27 -1.17
N ARG A 82 -21.09 9.89 -0.71
CA ARG A 82 -21.30 9.03 0.46
C ARG A 82 -20.55 7.71 0.30
N GLY A 83 -19.80 7.34 1.35
CA GLY A 83 -18.98 6.14 1.37
C GLY A 83 -17.71 6.20 0.50
N HIS A 84 -17.44 7.31 -0.18
CA HIS A 84 -16.31 7.46 -1.10
C HIS A 84 -15.38 8.57 -0.65
N PHE A 85 -15.80 9.84 -0.71
CA PHE A 85 -14.93 10.96 -0.39
C PHE A 85 -15.69 12.20 0.10
N VAL A 86 -14.95 13.03 0.83
CA VAL A 86 -15.16 14.47 0.92
C VAL A 86 -14.12 15.15 0.04
N LEU A 87 -14.52 16.15 -0.75
CA LEU A 87 -13.63 16.96 -1.57
C LEU A 87 -13.78 18.43 -1.18
N GLU A 88 -12.66 19.04 -0.82
CA GLU A 88 -12.51 20.48 -0.56
C GLU A 88 -11.72 21.12 -1.70
N ALA A 89 -12.28 22.13 -2.35
CA ALA A 89 -11.67 22.83 -3.47
C ALA A 89 -11.28 24.26 -3.07
N LYS A 90 -10.05 24.65 -3.41
CA LYS A 90 -9.54 26.02 -3.28
C LYS A 90 -8.98 26.50 -4.62
N LYS A 91 -8.82 27.81 -4.73
CA LYS A 91 -7.94 28.42 -5.72
C LYS A 91 -6.98 29.34 -4.99
N LEU A 92 -5.80 28.82 -4.66
CA LEU A 92 -4.80 29.53 -3.89
C LEU A 92 -4.14 30.59 -4.78
N LYS A 93 -4.05 31.83 -4.26
CA LYS A 93 -3.38 32.94 -4.95
C LYS A 93 -1.86 32.88 -4.85
N ALA A 94 -1.35 32.14 -3.87
CA ALA A 94 0.09 31.95 -3.66
C ALA A 94 0.65 31.02 -4.74
N GLY A 95 1.87 31.29 -5.23
CA GLY A 95 2.51 30.42 -6.22
C GLY A 95 2.78 29.02 -5.67
N SER A 96 2.65 27.98 -6.50
CA SER A 96 2.72 26.55 -6.14
C SER A 96 4.00 26.11 -5.42
N HIS A 97 5.08 26.89 -5.49
CA HIS A 97 6.36 26.62 -4.85
C HIS A 97 6.65 27.51 -3.63
N THR A 98 5.62 28.15 -3.06
CA THR A 98 5.76 29.06 -1.93
C THR A 98 5.24 28.43 -0.65
N LYS A 99 5.82 28.81 0.50
CA LYS A 99 5.33 28.39 1.82
C LYS A 99 3.83 28.70 2.02
N GLY A 100 3.37 29.85 1.53
CA GLY A 100 1.96 30.24 1.62
C GLY A 100 1.00 29.33 0.86
N PHE A 101 1.48 28.65 -0.19
CA PHE A 101 0.71 27.65 -0.92
C PHE A 101 0.54 26.37 -0.09
N ASP A 102 1.63 25.86 0.48
CA ASP A 102 1.60 24.69 1.36
C ASP A 102 0.74 24.94 2.62
N ASP A 103 0.85 26.12 3.24
CA ASP A 103 0.01 26.52 4.37
C ASP A 103 -1.47 26.64 3.98
N GLY A 104 -1.76 26.99 2.72
CA GLY A 104 -3.10 27.04 2.15
C GLY A 104 -3.71 25.64 2.01
N LEU A 105 -2.96 24.71 1.42
CA LEU A 105 -3.36 23.32 1.25
C LEU A 105 -3.57 22.61 2.59
N LEU A 106 -2.67 22.83 3.56
CA LEU A 106 -2.80 22.26 4.90
C LEU A 106 -4.10 22.69 5.60
N ARG A 107 -4.49 23.96 5.45
CA ARG A 107 -5.77 24.48 5.97
C ARG A 107 -6.97 23.85 5.25
N ALA A 108 -6.90 23.70 3.92
CA ALA A 108 -7.95 23.06 3.14
C ALA A 108 -8.11 21.57 3.52
N ARG A 109 -7.01 20.86 3.75
CA ARG A 109 -7.03 19.50 4.31
C ARG A 109 -7.72 19.46 5.68
N SER A 110 -7.30 20.33 6.60
CA SER A 110 -7.88 20.39 7.95
C SER A 110 -9.40 20.64 7.90
N GLN A 111 -9.84 21.47 6.96
CA GLN A 111 -11.25 21.74 6.69
C GLN A 111 -11.98 20.50 6.13
N GLY A 112 -11.41 19.80 5.13
CA GLY A 112 -11.95 18.55 4.59
C GLY A 112 -12.08 17.44 5.63
N GLU A 113 -11.08 17.27 6.49
CA GLU A 113 -11.14 16.31 7.61
C GLU A 113 -12.22 16.68 8.64
N ALA A 114 -12.38 17.97 8.95
CA ALA A 114 -13.43 18.44 9.84
C ALA A 114 -14.82 18.16 9.26
N TYR A 115 -14.99 18.35 7.95
CA TYR A 115 -16.24 17.99 7.25
C TYR A 115 -16.52 16.49 7.33
N ALA A 116 -15.53 15.65 7.05
CA ALA A 116 -15.69 14.20 7.16
C ALA A 116 -16.15 13.80 8.57
N ARG A 117 -15.57 14.39 9.62
CA ARG A 117 -15.95 14.16 11.04
C ARG A 117 -17.35 14.66 11.40
N ALA A 118 -17.79 15.75 10.78
CA ALA A 118 -19.09 16.39 11.06
C ALA A 118 -20.28 15.74 10.32
N LEU A 119 -20.03 14.77 9.42
CA LEU A 119 -21.11 14.02 8.77
C LEU A 119 -21.97 13.25 9.79
N PRO A 120 -23.28 13.03 9.52
CA PRO A 120 -24.13 12.22 10.38
C PRO A 120 -23.56 10.82 10.61
N GLY A 121 -23.64 10.29 11.84
CA GLY A 121 -23.08 8.97 12.18
C GLY A 121 -23.65 7.81 11.34
N ALA A 122 -24.95 7.88 11.00
CA ALA A 122 -25.63 6.87 10.16
C ALA A 122 -25.11 6.83 8.71
N GLU A 123 -24.41 7.86 8.24
CA GLU A 123 -23.80 7.89 6.91
C GLU A 123 -22.44 7.18 6.87
N GLY A 124 -21.83 6.96 8.04
CA GLY A 124 -20.44 6.52 8.17
C GLY A 124 -19.46 7.66 7.89
N ARG A 125 -18.18 7.32 7.78
CA ARG A 125 -17.13 8.26 7.38
C ARG A 125 -16.57 7.83 6.01
N PRO A 126 -16.32 8.77 5.10
CA PRO A 126 -15.78 8.43 3.80
C PRO A 126 -14.31 7.98 3.95
N PRO A 127 -13.86 6.98 3.18
CA PRO A 127 -12.47 6.53 3.22
C PRO A 127 -11.49 7.55 2.67
N PHE A 128 -11.93 8.54 1.89
CA PHE A 128 -11.05 9.56 1.32
C PHE A 128 -11.42 11.00 1.69
N VAL A 129 -10.39 11.84 1.84
CA VAL A 129 -10.49 13.30 1.78
C VAL A 129 -9.61 13.77 0.62
N LEU A 130 -10.19 14.55 -0.28
CA LEU A 130 -9.52 15.13 -1.42
C LEU A 130 -9.40 16.64 -1.22
N VAL A 131 -8.20 17.18 -1.45
CA VAL A 131 -7.99 18.63 -1.51
C VAL A 131 -7.61 18.99 -2.92
N VAL A 132 -8.36 19.89 -3.54
CA VAL A 132 -8.12 20.32 -4.91
C VAL A 132 -7.72 21.78 -4.90
N ASP A 133 -6.52 22.09 -5.38
CA ASP A 133 -6.22 23.45 -5.85
C ASP A 133 -6.46 23.49 -7.36
N VAL A 134 -7.50 24.20 -7.76
CA VAL A 134 -8.03 24.12 -9.13
C VAL A 134 -6.99 24.60 -10.15
N GLY A 135 -6.61 23.70 -11.05
CA GLY A 135 -5.63 23.95 -12.10
C GLY A 135 -4.18 23.65 -11.70
N THR A 136 -3.92 23.27 -10.44
CA THR A 136 -2.56 23.02 -9.94
C THR A 136 -2.39 21.59 -9.44
N VAL A 137 -3.10 21.21 -8.37
CA VAL A 137 -2.89 19.93 -7.68
C VAL A 137 -4.18 19.31 -7.14
N ILE A 138 -4.14 17.98 -6.98
CA ILE A 138 -5.10 17.18 -6.21
C ILE A 138 -4.30 16.43 -5.15
N GLU A 139 -4.52 16.71 -3.86
CA GLU A 139 -3.98 15.91 -2.76
C GLU A 139 -4.99 14.86 -2.32
N VAL A 140 -4.52 13.62 -2.18
CA VAL A 140 -5.34 12.47 -1.81
C VAL A 140 -4.96 12.00 -0.41
N TYR A 141 -5.94 11.94 0.47
CA TYR A 141 -5.78 11.42 1.83
C TYR A 141 -6.78 10.29 2.08
N ALA A 142 -6.36 9.26 2.83
CA ALA A 142 -7.19 8.09 3.10
C ALA A 142 -7.26 7.74 4.60
N GLU A 143 -8.40 7.19 5.01
CA GLU A 143 -8.67 6.65 6.34
C GLU A 143 -9.61 5.44 6.18
N PHE A 144 -9.04 4.26 5.94
CA PHE A 144 -9.83 3.08 5.56
C PHE A 144 -10.58 2.41 6.71
N SER A 145 -10.33 2.78 7.98
CA SER A 145 -11.15 2.30 9.11
C SER A 145 -12.53 2.95 9.15
N LYS A 146 -12.70 4.09 8.44
CA LYS A 146 -13.95 4.85 8.33
C LYS A 146 -14.50 5.26 9.70
N THR A 147 -13.59 5.55 10.63
CA THR A 147 -13.90 6.06 11.97
C THR A 147 -13.92 7.58 11.99
N GLY A 148 -13.32 8.22 10.97
CA GLY A 148 -13.14 9.67 10.94
C GLY A 148 -11.95 10.12 11.78
N GLY A 149 -11.00 9.20 12.03
CA GLY A 149 -9.71 9.48 12.63
C GLY A 149 -8.78 10.25 11.69
N THR A 150 -7.48 10.00 11.77
CA THR A 150 -6.49 10.71 10.96
C THR A 150 -6.46 10.21 9.53
N TYR A 151 -6.80 11.07 8.58
CA TYR A 151 -6.58 10.82 7.16
C TYR A 151 -5.10 10.99 6.83
N THR A 152 -4.47 9.99 6.23
CA THR A 152 -3.03 10.01 5.90
C THR A 152 -2.81 10.20 4.40
N PRO A 153 -1.68 10.79 3.98
CA PRO A 153 -1.30 10.88 2.57
C PRO A 153 -1.41 9.53 1.85
N TYR A 154 -2.16 9.47 0.75
CA TYR A 154 -2.38 8.22 0.00
C TYR A 154 -1.90 8.32 -1.46
N PRO A 155 -1.20 7.32 -2.01
CA PRO A 155 -0.84 6.04 -1.38
C PRO A 155 0.32 6.15 -0.38
N ASP A 156 1.10 7.23 -0.48
CA ASP A 156 2.25 7.48 0.36
C ASP A 156 2.55 8.99 0.43
N PRO A 157 3.32 9.47 1.43
CA PRO A 157 3.64 10.89 1.60
C PRO A 157 4.31 11.57 0.40
N ARG A 158 5.03 10.83 -0.45
CA ARG A 158 5.75 11.39 -1.61
C ARG A 158 4.87 11.49 -2.86
N SER A 159 3.84 10.64 -2.97
CA SER A 159 3.02 10.53 -4.18
C SER A 159 1.55 10.95 -4.00
N HIS A 160 1.17 11.44 -2.82
CA HIS A 160 -0.20 11.85 -2.52
C HIS A 160 -0.65 13.15 -3.19
N ARG A 161 0.30 14.05 -3.51
CA ARG A 161 0.05 15.30 -4.20
C ARG A 161 0.22 15.09 -5.71
N LEU A 162 -0.88 15.12 -6.43
CA LEU A 162 -0.95 14.91 -7.87
C LEU A 162 -0.92 16.26 -8.56
N GLN A 163 0.13 16.53 -9.32
CA GLN A 163 0.16 17.68 -10.21
C GLN A 163 -0.85 17.47 -11.34
N LEU A 164 -1.36 18.55 -11.92
CA LEU A 164 -2.30 18.44 -13.03
C LEU A 164 -1.73 17.60 -14.19
N ALA A 165 -0.44 17.75 -14.48
CA ALA A 165 0.27 16.97 -15.50
C ALA A 165 0.28 15.45 -15.21
N ASP A 166 0.15 15.04 -13.95
CA ASP A 166 0.11 13.62 -13.56
C ASP A 166 -1.15 12.92 -14.06
N LEU A 167 -2.22 13.66 -14.40
CA LEU A 167 -3.43 13.10 -14.98
C LEU A 167 -3.21 12.51 -16.37
N ALA A 168 -2.08 12.77 -17.03
CA ALA A 168 -1.70 12.06 -18.26
C ALA A 168 -1.35 10.59 -18.01
N ARG A 169 -1.06 10.20 -16.76
CA ARG A 169 -0.65 8.85 -16.39
C ARG A 169 -1.87 7.94 -16.15
N PRO A 170 -2.00 6.80 -16.86
CA PRO A 170 -3.15 5.90 -16.72
C PRO A 170 -3.37 5.39 -15.29
N GLU A 171 -2.30 5.11 -14.54
CA GLU A 171 -2.38 4.63 -13.16
C GLU A 171 -2.92 5.68 -12.19
N VAL A 172 -2.68 6.98 -12.47
CA VAL A 172 -3.22 8.09 -11.68
C VAL A 172 -4.73 8.23 -11.94
N GLN A 173 -5.14 8.15 -13.20
CA GLN A 173 -6.56 8.14 -13.56
C GLN A 173 -7.27 6.92 -12.98
N ASP A 174 -6.65 5.74 -13.00
CA ASP A 174 -7.23 4.53 -12.43
C ASP A 174 -7.47 4.65 -10.92
N ARG A 175 -6.47 5.15 -10.19
CA ARG A 175 -6.62 5.41 -8.75
C ARG A 175 -7.74 6.40 -8.47
N LEU A 176 -7.80 7.52 -9.18
CA LEU A 176 -8.88 8.50 -9.00
C LEU A 176 -10.24 7.90 -9.38
N ARG A 177 -10.34 7.13 -10.48
CA ARG A 177 -11.57 6.44 -10.86
C ARG A 177 -12.05 5.51 -9.76
N ARG A 178 -11.16 4.72 -9.16
CA ARG A 178 -11.48 3.78 -8.07
C ARG A 178 -11.90 4.50 -6.79
N ILE A 179 -11.36 5.69 -6.48
CA ILE A 179 -11.88 6.53 -5.39
C ILE A 179 -13.36 6.88 -5.63
N TRP A 180 -13.77 7.09 -6.88
CA TRP A 180 -15.16 7.35 -7.26
C TRP A 180 -16.03 6.10 -7.34
N THR A 181 -15.50 4.93 -7.71
CA THR A 181 -16.34 3.76 -8.03
C THR A 181 -16.29 2.62 -7.01
N ASP A 182 -15.11 2.31 -6.48
CA ASP A 182 -14.88 1.23 -5.51
C ASP A 182 -13.70 1.60 -4.61
N PRO A 183 -13.91 2.52 -3.65
CA PRO A 183 -12.85 3.04 -2.81
C PRO A 183 -12.23 1.97 -1.92
N ASP A 184 -12.98 0.93 -1.55
CA ASP A 184 -12.45 -0.14 -0.69
C ASP A 184 -11.49 -1.07 -1.43
N SER A 185 -11.54 -1.12 -2.77
CA SER A 185 -10.52 -1.81 -3.57
C SER A 185 -9.12 -1.23 -3.35
N LEU A 186 -9.02 0.04 -2.95
CA LEU A 186 -7.75 0.75 -2.71
C LEU A 186 -7.21 0.55 -1.29
N ASN A 187 -7.94 -0.16 -0.43
CA ASN A 187 -7.53 -0.43 0.94
C ASN A 187 -6.33 -1.39 0.97
N PRO A 188 -5.13 -0.94 1.42
CA PRO A 188 -3.94 -1.78 1.47
C PRO A 188 -4.16 -3.08 2.23
N ALA A 189 -4.88 -3.06 3.37
CA ALA A 189 -5.14 -4.28 4.15
C ALA A 189 -5.97 -5.31 3.36
N ARG A 190 -6.91 -4.85 2.51
CA ARG A 190 -7.69 -5.75 1.65
C ARG A 190 -6.86 -6.32 0.50
N ILE A 191 -6.06 -5.47 -0.14
CA ILE A 191 -5.13 -5.86 -1.20
C ILE A 191 -4.16 -6.92 -0.65
N SER A 192 -3.50 -6.61 0.47
CA SER A 192 -2.53 -7.51 1.07
C SER A 192 -3.16 -8.84 1.48
N ALA A 193 -4.34 -8.82 2.12
CA ALA A 193 -5.05 -10.04 2.49
C ALA A 193 -5.50 -10.88 1.28
N GLN A 194 -5.81 -10.24 0.14
CA GLN A 194 -6.12 -10.96 -1.09
C GLN A 194 -4.88 -11.63 -1.66
N VAL A 195 -3.81 -10.86 -1.91
CA VAL A 195 -2.56 -11.37 -2.49
C VAL A 195 -1.96 -12.47 -1.61
N THR A 196 -1.95 -12.27 -0.29
CA THR A 196 -1.47 -13.27 0.68
C THR A 196 -2.24 -14.59 0.57
N ARG A 197 -3.57 -14.56 0.41
CA ARG A 197 -4.38 -15.78 0.25
C ARG A 197 -4.16 -16.47 -1.10
N GLU A 198 -3.99 -15.72 -2.17
CA GLU A 198 -3.72 -16.27 -3.50
C GLU A 198 -2.35 -16.98 -3.53
N VAL A 199 -1.32 -16.31 -3.01
CA VAL A 199 0.03 -16.86 -2.86
C VAL A 199 0.04 -18.08 -1.94
N ALA A 200 -0.66 -18.01 -0.81
CA ALA A 200 -0.84 -19.13 0.11
C ALA A 200 -1.33 -20.40 -0.58
N ALA A 201 -2.37 -20.28 -1.41
CA ALA A 201 -2.97 -21.40 -2.10
C ALA A 201 -1.98 -22.05 -3.09
N LEU A 202 -1.21 -21.23 -3.81
CA LEU A 202 -0.17 -21.71 -4.74
C LEU A 202 0.92 -22.49 -4.00
N LEU A 203 1.40 -21.97 -2.87
CA LEU A 203 2.44 -22.61 -2.07
C LEU A 203 1.97 -23.90 -1.40
N ALA A 204 0.73 -23.93 -0.91
CA ALA A 204 0.14 -25.15 -0.35
C ALA A 204 0.02 -26.24 -1.43
N GLN A 205 -0.36 -25.88 -2.65
CA GLN A 205 -0.39 -26.81 -3.78
C GLN A 205 1.00 -27.35 -4.10
N LEU A 206 2.02 -26.49 -4.08
CA LEU A 206 3.41 -26.86 -4.32
C LEU A 206 3.97 -27.78 -3.22
N ALA A 207 3.78 -27.43 -1.95
CA ALA A 207 4.21 -28.24 -0.80
C ALA A 207 3.64 -29.67 -0.88
N LYS A 208 2.33 -29.77 -1.14
CA LYS A 208 1.64 -31.06 -1.30
C LYS A 208 2.21 -31.89 -2.46
N SER A 209 2.60 -31.22 -3.54
CA SER A 209 3.24 -31.89 -4.69
C SER A 209 4.63 -32.43 -4.35
N LEU A 210 5.42 -31.70 -3.55
CA LEU A 210 6.78 -32.07 -3.14
C LEU A 210 6.82 -33.23 -2.12
N GLU A 211 5.83 -33.32 -1.24
CA GLU A 211 5.70 -34.40 -0.26
C GLU A 211 5.19 -35.72 -0.86
N GLY A 212 4.84 -35.76 -2.15
CA GLY A 212 4.46 -36.99 -2.87
C GLY A 212 3.00 -37.44 -2.70
N ASN A 213 2.14 -36.67 -2.02
CA ASN A 213 0.73 -37.00 -1.80
C ASN A 213 -0.23 -36.25 -2.74
N GLY A 214 -0.02 -36.40 -4.04
CA GLY A 214 -1.08 -36.21 -5.03
C GLY A 214 -2.17 -37.27 -4.81
N ALA A 215 -3.35 -36.86 -4.35
CA ALA A 215 -4.49 -37.69 -4.00
C ALA A 215 -5.04 -38.54 -5.18
N ASN A 216 -4.35 -39.61 -5.56
CA ASN A 216 -4.80 -40.62 -6.53
C ASN A 216 -4.17 -42.00 -6.26
N PHE A 217 -4.16 -42.46 -5.00
CA PHE A 217 -3.95 -43.88 -4.73
C PHE A 217 -5.25 -44.63 -5.09
N LYS A 218 -5.39 -45.05 -6.35
CA LYS A 218 -6.38 -46.06 -6.75
C LYS A 218 -5.79 -47.43 -6.41
N PRO A 219 -6.43 -48.29 -5.59
CA PRO A 219 -5.82 -49.53 -5.10
C PRO A 219 -5.40 -50.58 -6.14
N ASN A 220 -5.52 -50.36 -7.46
CA ASN A 220 -5.30 -51.38 -8.49
C ASN A 220 -4.74 -50.84 -9.83
N GLN A 221 -3.95 -49.77 -9.83
CA GLN A 221 -3.21 -49.35 -11.03
C GLN A 221 -1.69 -49.47 -10.83
N PRO A 222 -0.95 -50.04 -11.81
CA PRO A 222 0.50 -50.06 -11.76
C PRO A 222 1.05 -48.63 -11.75
N PRO A 223 2.10 -48.33 -10.95
CA PRO A 223 2.70 -47.01 -10.90
C PRO A 223 3.21 -46.55 -12.26
N ALA A 224 2.84 -45.35 -12.69
CA ALA A 224 3.57 -44.64 -13.74
C ALA A 224 5.01 -44.34 -13.24
N LEU A 225 6.00 -44.50 -14.11
CA LEU A 225 7.46 -44.46 -13.88
C LEU A 225 8.04 -43.06 -13.55
N THR A 226 7.27 -42.18 -12.92
CA THR A 226 7.75 -40.88 -12.42
C THR A 226 7.43 -40.76 -10.94
N LYS A 227 8.09 -41.57 -10.09
CA LYS A 227 7.95 -41.49 -8.64
C LYS A 227 9.24 -40.92 -8.04
N GLN A 228 9.29 -39.58 -7.89
CA GLN A 228 10.19 -38.98 -6.90
C GLN A 228 9.80 -39.52 -5.51
N ALA A 229 10.80 -39.88 -4.70
CA ALA A 229 10.55 -40.28 -3.32
C ALA A 229 9.98 -39.09 -2.52
N PRO A 230 9.05 -39.33 -1.58
CA PRO A 230 8.52 -38.27 -0.74
C PRO A 230 9.64 -37.60 0.06
N ILE A 231 9.67 -36.27 0.04
CA ILE A 231 10.69 -35.45 0.71
C ILE A 231 10.23 -35.18 2.15
N ALA A 232 11.17 -35.17 3.11
CA ALA A 232 10.87 -34.87 4.51
C ALA A 232 10.23 -33.47 4.63
N PRO A 233 9.15 -33.30 5.42
CA PRO A 233 8.45 -32.03 5.57
C PRO A 233 9.40 -30.88 5.93
N GLU A 234 10.35 -31.10 6.84
CA GLU A 234 11.31 -30.07 7.26
C GLU A 234 12.22 -29.60 6.13
N THR A 235 12.54 -30.49 5.18
CA THR A 235 13.32 -30.13 3.99
C THR A 235 12.49 -29.33 2.99
N VAL A 236 11.23 -29.74 2.76
CA VAL A 236 10.28 -28.97 1.93
C VAL A 236 10.07 -27.58 2.52
N ALA A 237 9.90 -27.49 3.84
CA ALA A 237 9.81 -26.24 4.59
C ALA A 237 10.96 -25.30 4.27
N ALA A 238 12.19 -25.76 4.51
CA ALA A 238 13.39 -24.95 4.36
C ALA A 238 13.57 -24.49 2.90
N TYR A 239 13.27 -25.37 1.93
CA TYR A 239 13.30 -25.03 0.51
C TYR A 239 12.27 -23.94 0.17
N LEU A 240 11.01 -24.12 0.58
CA LEU A 240 9.95 -23.15 0.32
C LEU A 240 10.23 -21.80 1.00
N THR A 241 10.77 -21.78 2.22
CA THR A 241 11.16 -20.53 2.89
C THR A 241 12.22 -19.77 2.11
N ARG A 242 13.19 -20.46 1.48
CA ARG A 242 14.18 -19.80 0.63
C ARG A 242 13.55 -19.23 -0.64
N CYS A 243 12.67 -19.97 -1.31
CA CYS A 243 11.92 -19.47 -2.46
C CYS A 243 11.08 -18.23 -2.10
N LEU A 244 10.31 -18.34 -1.00
CA LEU A 244 9.51 -17.28 -0.41
C LEU A 244 10.31 -16.00 -0.17
N PHE A 245 11.46 -16.14 0.49
CA PHE A 245 12.34 -15.01 0.77
C PHE A 245 12.93 -14.42 -0.52
N SER A 246 13.32 -15.25 -1.50
CA SER A 246 13.84 -14.76 -2.78
C SER A 246 12.80 -13.96 -3.57
N MET A 247 11.54 -14.41 -3.60
CA MET A 247 10.42 -13.69 -4.23
C MET A 247 10.14 -12.35 -3.53
N PHE A 248 10.12 -12.35 -2.19
CA PHE A 248 10.01 -11.11 -1.42
C PHE A 248 11.17 -10.16 -1.70
N ALA A 249 12.41 -10.66 -1.66
CA ALA A 249 13.61 -9.86 -1.80
C ALA A 249 13.74 -9.19 -3.17
N GLU A 250 13.31 -9.83 -4.27
CA GLU A 250 13.34 -9.19 -5.60
C GLU A 250 12.29 -8.08 -5.74
N ASP A 251 11.12 -8.26 -5.12
CA ASP A 251 10.05 -7.28 -5.18
C ASP A 251 10.33 -6.07 -4.30
N VAL A 252 10.94 -6.24 -3.12
CA VAL A 252 11.43 -5.10 -2.30
C VAL A 252 12.80 -4.58 -2.73
N GLU A 253 13.32 -5.04 -3.88
CA GLU A 253 14.57 -4.59 -4.50
C GLU A 253 15.85 -4.82 -3.66
N LEU A 254 15.81 -5.80 -2.74
CA LEU A 254 17.01 -6.34 -2.07
C LEU A 254 17.77 -7.30 -2.99
N LEU A 255 17.07 -7.93 -3.94
CA LEU A 255 17.63 -8.56 -5.12
C LEU A 255 17.28 -7.73 -6.36
N PRO A 256 18.03 -7.85 -7.47
CA PRO A 256 17.65 -7.20 -8.72
C PRO A 256 16.23 -7.60 -9.11
N LYS A 257 15.40 -6.62 -9.47
CA LYS A 257 13.98 -6.84 -9.77
C LYS A 257 13.77 -7.93 -10.82
N GLY A 258 12.94 -8.92 -10.51
CA GLY A 258 12.61 -10.06 -11.38
C GLY A 258 13.75 -11.06 -11.61
N ALA A 259 14.82 -11.02 -10.81
CA ALA A 259 15.95 -11.93 -10.95
C ALA A 259 15.60 -13.40 -10.63
N PHE A 260 14.85 -13.64 -9.55
CA PHE A 260 14.43 -14.98 -9.16
C PHE A 260 13.37 -15.52 -10.11
N LEU A 261 12.35 -14.71 -10.43
CA LEU A 261 11.37 -15.04 -11.46
C LEU A 261 12.02 -15.36 -12.81
N GLY A 262 12.96 -14.52 -13.24
CA GLY A 262 13.70 -14.71 -14.50
C GLY A 262 14.52 -16.00 -14.51
N LEU A 263 15.14 -16.37 -13.39
CA LEU A 263 15.88 -17.62 -13.26
C LEU A 263 14.97 -18.85 -13.40
N LEU A 264 13.79 -18.82 -12.75
CA LEU A 264 12.77 -19.87 -12.88
C LEU A 264 12.29 -19.99 -14.33
N GLN A 265 11.98 -18.87 -14.99
CA GLN A 265 11.48 -18.85 -16.37
C GLN A 265 12.54 -19.35 -17.36
N THR A 266 13.79 -18.91 -17.20
CA THR A 266 14.91 -19.28 -18.10
C THR A 266 15.18 -20.78 -18.07
N HIS A 267 15.16 -21.40 -16.88
CA HIS A 267 15.48 -22.82 -16.71
C HIS A 267 14.25 -23.72 -16.53
N ARG A 268 13.04 -23.23 -16.86
CA ARG A 268 11.80 -24.02 -16.74
C ARG A 268 11.88 -25.37 -17.47
N GLY A 269 12.50 -25.39 -18.65
CA GLY A 269 12.64 -26.59 -19.47
C GLY A 269 13.78 -27.52 -19.05
N ASP A 270 14.60 -27.12 -18.08
CA ASP A 270 15.76 -27.87 -17.60
C ASP A 270 15.83 -27.84 -16.07
N PRO A 271 15.03 -28.69 -15.40
CA PRO A 271 14.92 -28.67 -13.94
C PRO A 271 16.24 -29.00 -13.20
N ALA A 272 17.13 -29.78 -13.82
CA ALA A 272 18.42 -30.12 -13.23
C ALA A 272 19.33 -28.89 -13.18
N THR A 273 19.39 -28.11 -14.26
CA THR A 273 20.11 -26.83 -14.27
C THR A 273 19.47 -25.85 -13.29
N LEU A 274 18.13 -25.77 -13.23
CA LEU A 274 17.46 -24.91 -12.26
C LEU A 274 17.83 -25.24 -10.82
N GLN A 275 17.83 -26.52 -10.44
CA GLN A 275 18.23 -26.96 -9.10
C GLN A 275 19.63 -26.47 -8.74
N HIS A 276 20.57 -26.57 -9.68
CA HIS A 276 21.95 -26.10 -9.49
C HIS A 276 22.02 -24.56 -9.36
N MET A 277 21.32 -23.83 -10.23
CA MET A 277 21.31 -22.37 -10.21
C MET A 277 20.68 -21.81 -8.94
N LEU A 278 19.60 -22.41 -8.44
CA LEU A 278 19.00 -22.02 -7.16
C LEU A 278 19.96 -22.27 -5.98
N ARG A 279 20.69 -23.39 -6.00
CA ARG A 279 21.72 -23.67 -4.98
C ARG A 279 22.81 -22.61 -5.00
N ILE A 280 23.31 -22.23 -6.19
CA ILE A 280 24.33 -21.18 -6.34
C ILE A 280 23.78 -19.85 -5.85
N LEU A 281 22.60 -19.44 -6.31
CA LEU A 281 21.98 -18.18 -5.92
C LEU A 281 21.90 -18.05 -4.39
N TRP A 282 21.38 -19.06 -3.71
CA TRP A 282 21.24 -19.00 -2.27
C TRP A 282 22.58 -19.05 -1.52
N ALA A 283 23.58 -19.77 -2.04
CA ALA A 283 24.94 -19.70 -1.50
C ALA A 283 25.56 -18.30 -1.66
N ASP A 284 25.32 -17.65 -2.80
CA ASP A 284 25.76 -16.27 -3.06
C ASP A 284 25.02 -15.28 -2.16
N MET A 285 23.73 -15.50 -1.87
CA MET A 285 22.97 -14.70 -0.90
C MET A 285 23.49 -14.86 0.54
N ASP A 286 23.94 -16.05 0.95
CA ASP A 286 24.59 -16.28 2.27
C ASP A 286 25.96 -15.59 2.38
N ARG A 287 26.68 -15.39 1.27
CA ARG A 287 28.00 -14.75 1.26
C ARG A 287 27.94 -13.23 1.00
N GLY A 288 27.01 -12.80 0.17
CA GLY A 288 27.03 -11.51 -0.52
C GLY A 288 28.13 -11.42 -1.60
N GLY A 289 28.08 -10.37 -2.42
CA GLY A 289 29.06 -10.11 -3.47
C GLY A 289 28.51 -10.41 -4.87
N PHE A 290 29.36 -10.86 -5.79
CA PHE A 290 28.91 -11.17 -7.15
C PHE A 290 28.23 -12.54 -7.20
N SER A 291 26.97 -12.59 -7.63
CA SER A 291 26.26 -13.85 -7.84
C SER A 291 26.51 -14.40 -9.24
N ALA A 292 26.98 -15.65 -9.30
CA ALA A 292 27.19 -16.36 -10.55
C ALA A 292 25.85 -16.76 -11.20
N ALA A 293 24.82 -17.06 -10.40
CA ALA A 293 23.50 -17.41 -10.90
C ALA A 293 22.78 -16.24 -11.59
N LEU A 294 23.02 -15.00 -11.12
CA LEU A 294 22.35 -13.80 -11.65
C LEU A 294 23.25 -12.94 -12.55
N ALA A 295 24.56 -13.21 -12.57
CA ALA A 295 25.59 -12.36 -13.15
C ALA A 295 25.51 -10.89 -12.65
N LYS A 296 25.16 -10.70 -11.37
CA LYS A 296 24.89 -9.40 -10.75
C LYS A 296 25.35 -9.39 -9.28
N PRO A 297 25.64 -8.22 -8.69
CA PRO A 297 25.89 -8.11 -7.26
C PRO A 297 24.61 -8.43 -6.45
N VAL A 298 24.78 -9.14 -5.33
CA VAL A 298 23.76 -9.48 -4.35
C VAL A 298 24.23 -9.09 -2.95
N LEU A 299 23.28 -8.69 -2.10
CA LEU A 299 23.54 -8.38 -0.69
C LEU A 299 23.86 -9.66 0.09
N HIS A 300 24.55 -9.50 1.22
CA HIS A 300 24.69 -10.58 2.20
C HIS A 300 23.43 -10.65 3.07
N PHE A 301 22.71 -11.76 2.98
CA PHE A 301 21.50 -12.05 3.75
C PHE A 301 21.85 -12.90 4.97
N ASN A 302 21.80 -12.29 6.16
CA ASN A 302 22.09 -12.96 7.42
C ASN A 302 20.91 -13.83 7.91
N GLY A 303 21.01 -14.47 9.07
CA GLY A 303 19.87 -15.12 9.73
C GLY A 303 19.73 -16.63 9.50
N LYS A 304 20.82 -17.31 9.14
CA LYS A 304 20.93 -18.78 8.96
C LYS A 304 20.07 -19.40 7.85
N LEU A 305 19.09 -18.69 7.27
CA LEU A 305 18.16 -19.20 6.25
C LEU A 305 18.87 -19.81 5.03
N PHE A 306 19.93 -19.15 4.56
CA PHE A 306 20.68 -19.55 3.37
C PHE A 306 21.91 -20.43 3.68
N LYS A 307 22.18 -20.77 4.94
CA LYS A 307 23.30 -21.64 5.30
C LYS A 307 23.07 -23.08 4.85
N GLY A 308 24.17 -23.80 4.61
CA GLY A 308 24.15 -25.24 4.35
C GLY A 308 24.03 -25.61 2.87
N ALA A 309 24.52 -24.78 1.95
CA ALA A 309 24.44 -25.04 0.50
C ALA A 309 25.01 -26.40 0.04
N GLY A 310 25.91 -26.99 0.83
CA GLY A 310 26.47 -28.33 0.59
C GLY A 310 25.66 -29.50 1.16
N GLN A 311 24.53 -29.25 1.83
CA GLN A 311 23.68 -30.30 2.39
C GLN A 311 22.75 -30.89 1.34
N ASP A 312 22.50 -32.20 1.43
CA ASP A 312 21.47 -32.87 0.64
C ASP A 312 20.09 -32.28 0.96
N GLY A 313 19.25 -32.14 -0.07
CA GLY A 313 17.94 -31.52 0.06
C GLY A 313 17.94 -29.99 0.20
N TYR A 314 19.10 -29.32 0.18
CA TYR A 314 19.17 -27.84 0.23
C TYR A 314 18.45 -27.17 -0.96
N SER A 315 18.63 -27.74 -2.15
CA SER A 315 17.91 -27.36 -3.38
C SER A 315 17.30 -28.62 -3.97
N LEU A 316 15.98 -28.60 -4.19
CA LEU A 316 15.18 -29.74 -4.63
C LEU A 316 15.11 -29.81 -6.15
N LEU A 317 15.13 -31.03 -6.69
CA LEU A 317 14.86 -31.27 -8.11
C LEU A 317 13.36 -31.21 -8.35
N LEU A 318 12.90 -30.15 -9.01
CA LEU A 318 11.49 -29.93 -9.26
C LEU A 318 11.03 -30.61 -10.56
N THR A 319 9.73 -30.88 -10.65
CA THR A 319 9.05 -31.19 -11.92
C THR A 319 8.69 -29.89 -12.65
N PRO A 320 8.49 -29.92 -13.99
CA PRO A 320 8.03 -28.74 -14.73
C PRO A 320 6.75 -28.11 -14.17
N GLU A 321 5.81 -28.93 -13.68
CA GLU A 321 4.55 -28.47 -13.09
C GLU A 321 4.77 -27.74 -11.76
N GLN A 322 5.72 -28.21 -10.94
CA GLN A 322 6.12 -27.53 -9.70
C GLN A 322 6.83 -26.20 -9.99
N ILE A 323 7.65 -26.15 -11.05
CA ILE A 323 8.27 -24.91 -11.51
C ILE A 323 7.21 -23.91 -11.98
N ASP A 324 6.19 -24.35 -12.72
CA ASP A 324 5.08 -23.48 -13.13
C ASP A 324 4.31 -22.90 -11.93
N LEU A 325 4.12 -23.67 -10.84
CA LEU A 325 3.53 -23.15 -9.60
C LEU A 325 4.42 -22.10 -8.95
N LEU A 326 5.74 -22.31 -8.90
CA LEU A 326 6.68 -21.30 -8.40
C LEU A 326 6.71 -20.05 -9.25
N ILE A 327 6.66 -20.17 -10.58
CA ILE A 327 6.59 -19.02 -11.49
C ILE A 327 5.33 -18.21 -11.22
N LYS A 328 4.17 -18.86 -11.07
CA LYS A 328 2.91 -18.18 -10.73
C LYS A 328 3.00 -17.46 -9.39
N ALA A 329 3.60 -18.09 -8.38
CA ALA A 329 3.81 -17.46 -7.08
C ALA A 329 4.75 -16.25 -7.20
N ALA A 330 5.86 -16.38 -7.94
CA ALA A 330 6.83 -15.31 -8.17
C ALA A 330 6.31 -14.15 -9.04
N GLN A 331 5.20 -14.35 -9.77
CA GLN A 331 4.51 -13.28 -10.51
C GLN A 331 3.58 -12.42 -9.63
N SER A 332 3.26 -12.88 -8.42
CA SER A 332 2.45 -12.11 -7.48
C SER A 332 3.23 -10.90 -6.96
N ASN A 333 2.55 -9.84 -6.50
CA ASN A 333 3.22 -8.68 -5.92
C ASN A 333 3.56 -8.96 -4.44
N TRP A 334 4.77 -9.40 -4.16
CA TRP A 334 5.26 -9.73 -2.83
C TRP A 334 5.44 -8.52 -1.91
N ARG A 335 5.38 -7.29 -2.44
CA ARG A 335 5.27 -6.08 -1.59
C ARG A 335 3.94 -6.05 -0.82
N GLU A 336 2.91 -6.68 -1.37
CA GLU A 336 1.57 -6.76 -0.78
C GLU A 336 1.39 -8.04 0.05
N VAL A 337 2.35 -8.95 0.08
CA VAL A 337 2.23 -10.17 0.88
C VAL A 337 2.53 -9.87 2.34
N GLU A 338 1.61 -10.23 3.24
CA GLU A 338 1.81 -10.04 4.67
C GLU A 338 2.88 -11.01 5.18
N PRO A 339 3.93 -10.54 5.89
CA PRO A 339 5.00 -11.40 6.40
C PRO A 339 4.52 -12.52 7.34
N ALA A 340 3.33 -12.38 7.93
CA ALA A 340 2.64 -13.43 8.68
C ALA A 340 2.56 -14.77 7.93
N ILE A 341 2.57 -14.72 6.58
CA ILE A 341 2.60 -15.88 5.71
C ILE A 341 3.83 -16.77 5.97
N PHE A 342 4.98 -16.19 6.33
CA PHE A 342 6.24 -16.92 6.45
C PHE A 342 6.26 -17.90 7.64
N GLY A 343 5.56 -17.57 8.74
CA GLY A 343 5.46 -18.46 9.90
C GLY A 343 4.31 -19.45 9.75
N THR A 344 3.09 -18.92 9.67
CA THR A 344 1.86 -19.73 9.80
C THR A 344 1.57 -20.64 8.62
N LEU A 345 1.99 -20.26 7.41
CA LEU A 345 1.66 -21.03 6.22
C LEU A 345 2.66 -22.15 5.96
N LEU A 346 3.93 -21.91 6.30
CA LEU A 346 4.96 -22.93 6.23
C LEU A 346 4.68 -24.00 7.30
N GLU A 347 4.45 -23.61 8.55
CA GLU A 347 4.16 -24.55 9.65
C GLU A 347 2.91 -25.41 9.35
N ARG A 348 1.85 -24.81 8.77
CA ARG A 348 0.59 -25.51 8.47
C ARG A 348 0.56 -26.29 7.16
N ALA A 349 1.33 -25.87 6.15
CA ALA A 349 1.46 -26.66 4.93
C ALA A 349 2.11 -28.01 5.22
N LEU A 350 2.99 -28.04 6.23
CA LEU A 350 3.79 -29.20 6.62
C LEU A 350 3.07 -30.12 7.60
N ASP A 351 2.20 -29.61 8.49
CA ASP A 351 1.42 -30.45 9.41
C ASP A 351 0.24 -31.14 8.71
N PRO A 352 0.23 -32.49 8.59
CA PRO A 352 -0.84 -33.23 7.92
C PRO A 352 -2.25 -33.01 8.49
N THR A 353 -2.36 -32.68 9.78
CA THR A 353 -3.62 -32.51 10.51
C THR A 353 -4.14 -31.08 10.43
N GLU A 354 -3.26 -30.08 10.31
CA GLU A 354 -3.64 -28.66 10.21
C GLU A 354 -3.85 -28.16 8.76
N ARG A 355 -3.55 -28.98 7.74
CA ARG A 355 -3.72 -28.64 6.30
C ARG A 355 -5.12 -28.22 5.88
N HIS A 356 -6.17 -28.62 6.60
CA HIS A 356 -7.55 -28.19 6.31
C HIS A 356 -7.89 -26.81 6.91
N ALA A 357 -7.06 -26.31 7.83
CA ALA A 357 -7.21 -25.03 8.50
C ALA A 357 -6.28 -23.94 7.90
N LEU A 358 -5.81 -24.13 6.67
CA LEU A 358 -5.03 -23.14 5.91
C LEU A 358 -5.87 -21.85 5.77
N GLY A 359 -5.62 -20.88 6.66
CA GLY A 359 -6.31 -19.59 6.71
C GLY A 359 -7.25 -19.37 7.91
N ALA A 360 -7.44 -20.33 8.82
CA ALA A 360 -8.47 -20.25 9.88
C ALA A 360 -8.02 -19.64 11.23
N HIS A 361 -6.72 -19.63 11.53
CA HIS A 361 -6.19 -18.98 12.74
C HIS A 361 -4.96 -18.14 12.41
N TYR A 362 -5.19 -17.12 11.60
CA TYR A 362 -4.37 -15.90 11.56
C TYR A 362 -5.05 -14.91 12.52
N THR A 363 -4.30 -14.18 13.36
CA THR A 363 -4.86 -12.94 13.92
C THR A 363 -4.97 -11.98 12.74
N PRO A 364 -6.15 -11.80 12.13
CA PRO A 364 -6.31 -10.96 10.97
C PRO A 364 -5.70 -9.59 11.25
N ARG A 365 -5.06 -8.97 10.26
CA ARG A 365 -4.54 -7.61 10.38
C ARG A 365 -5.55 -6.67 11.03
N ALA A 366 -6.83 -6.81 10.72
CA ALA A 366 -7.91 -6.07 11.37
C ALA A 366 -7.99 -6.24 12.90
N TYR A 367 -7.69 -7.42 13.46
CA TYR A 367 -7.61 -7.63 14.91
C TYR A 367 -6.32 -7.06 15.50
N VAL A 368 -5.21 -7.15 14.77
CA VAL A 368 -3.95 -6.51 15.18
C VAL A 368 -4.13 -4.99 15.23
N GLU A 369 -4.68 -4.40 14.17
CA GLU A 369 -4.98 -2.98 14.05
C GLU A 369 -5.93 -2.49 15.15
N ARG A 370 -6.93 -3.29 15.53
CA ARG A 370 -7.83 -2.97 16.67
C ARG A 370 -7.12 -2.79 18.00
N LEU A 371 -5.92 -3.34 18.16
CA LEU A 371 -5.09 -3.13 19.34
C LEU A 371 -4.02 -2.06 19.07
N VAL A 372 -3.23 -2.24 18.01
CA VAL A 372 -2.06 -1.40 17.69
C VAL A 372 -2.46 0.04 17.38
N LEU A 373 -3.56 0.26 16.65
CA LEU A 373 -4.01 1.61 16.31
C LEU A 373 -4.35 2.41 17.58
N PRO A 374 -5.28 2.00 18.45
CA PRO A 374 -5.64 2.80 19.62
C PRO A 374 -4.56 2.85 20.71
N THR A 375 -3.71 1.83 20.82
CA THR A 375 -2.73 1.76 21.93
C THR A 375 -1.37 2.37 21.61
N VAL A 376 -0.98 2.41 20.34
CA VAL A 376 0.34 2.90 19.91
C VAL A 376 0.22 4.02 18.90
N ILE A 377 -0.46 3.78 17.78
CA ILE A 377 -0.41 4.70 16.63
C ILE A 377 -1.22 5.98 16.87
N GLU A 378 -2.44 5.88 17.39
CA GLU A 378 -3.31 7.04 17.67
C GLU A 378 -2.70 7.98 18.72
N PRO A 379 -2.17 7.51 19.87
CA PRO A 379 -1.43 8.37 20.80
C PRO A 379 -0.24 9.07 20.15
N LEU A 380 0.60 8.35 19.40
CA LEU A 380 1.75 8.93 18.70
C LEU A 380 1.33 9.97 17.65
N ARG A 381 0.20 9.75 16.96
CA ARG A 381 -0.36 10.72 16.01
C ARG A 381 -0.90 11.95 16.70
N ALA A 382 -1.54 11.81 17.86
CA ALA A 382 -2.00 12.93 18.67
C ALA A 382 -0.80 13.77 19.17
N ASP A 383 0.25 13.12 19.67
CA ASP A 383 1.50 13.77 20.06
C ASP A 383 2.15 14.50 18.88
N TRP A 384 2.16 13.88 17.69
CA TRP A 384 2.63 14.52 16.47
C TRP A 384 1.80 15.76 16.10
N ALA A 385 0.47 15.67 16.16
CA ALA A 385 -0.42 16.79 15.85
C ALA A 385 -0.14 17.98 16.79
N ASN A 386 0.09 17.71 18.08
CA ASN A 386 0.48 18.74 19.05
C ASN A 386 1.84 19.36 18.74
N ALA A 387 2.86 18.53 18.46
CA ALA A 387 4.19 19.01 18.09
C ALA A 387 4.18 19.83 16.79
N GLN A 388 3.41 19.39 15.79
CA GLN A 388 3.22 20.09 14.53
C GLN A 388 2.52 21.43 14.74
N ALA A 389 1.44 21.47 15.53
CA ALA A 389 0.73 22.70 15.83
C ALA A 389 1.64 23.72 16.55
N ALA A 390 2.38 23.29 17.57
CA ALA A 390 3.34 24.13 18.28
C ALA A 390 4.43 24.67 17.34
N ALA A 391 5.01 23.81 16.51
CA ALA A 391 6.02 24.21 15.53
C ALA A 391 5.47 25.22 14.50
N LEU A 392 4.23 25.05 14.04
CA LEU A 392 3.60 25.96 13.10
C LEU A 392 3.31 27.33 13.73
N VAL A 393 2.85 27.37 14.99
CA VAL A 393 2.65 28.63 15.72
C VAL A 393 3.98 29.39 15.83
N LEU A 394 5.05 28.72 16.27
CA LEU A 394 6.38 29.32 16.36
C LEU A 394 6.90 29.79 14.99
N ALA A 395 6.66 29.01 13.93
CA ALA A 395 7.06 29.38 12.58
C ALA A 395 6.23 30.54 11.99
N HIS A 396 5.00 30.74 12.46
CA HIS A 396 4.16 31.87 12.11
C HIS A 396 4.60 33.13 12.84
N GLU A 397 4.85 33.04 14.15
CA GLU A 397 5.43 34.13 14.94
C GLU A 397 6.77 34.61 14.36
N ALA A 398 7.61 33.67 13.92
CA ALA A 398 8.88 33.99 13.27
C ALA A 398 8.72 34.85 12.00
N ALA A 399 7.60 34.71 11.27
CA ALA A 399 7.36 35.46 10.04
C ALA A 399 7.03 36.94 10.29
N ALA A 400 6.66 37.30 11.53
CA ALA A 400 6.45 38.69 11.95
C ALA A 400 7.72 39.34 12.53
N LEU A 401 8.84 38.62 12.58
CA LEU A 401 10.12 39.06 13.13
C LEU A 401 11.18 39.18 12.02
N GLU A 402 12.27 39.88 12.31
CA GLU A 402 13.41 40.03 11.39
C GLU A 402 14.74 39.62 12.05
N GLY A 403 15.71 39.25 11.21
CA GLY A 403 17.08 38.93 11.62
C GLY A 403 17.17 37.80 12.65
N LYS A 404 18.03 37.99 13.66
CA LYS A 404 18.33 36.96 14.68
C LYS A 404 17.10 36.51 15.48
N ALA A 405 16.12 37.39 15.67
CA ALA A 405 14.90 37.05 16.41
C ALA A 405 14.03 36.06 15.64
N ALA A 406 13.87 36.25 14.33
CA ALA A 406 13.18 35.29 13.46
C ALA A 406 13.90 33.94 13.42
N GLU A 407 15.24 33.95 13.30
CA GLU A 407 16.04 32.72 13.29
C GLU A 407 15.94 31.93 14.59
N ALA A 408 15.97 32.60 15.74
CA ALA A 408 15.79 31.99 17.05
C ALA A 408 14.42 31.31 17.17
N LYS A 409 13.36 32.00 16.72
CA LYS A 409 11.99 31.46 16.75
C LYS A 409 11.81 30.27 15.80
N LEU A 410 12.43 30.30 14.63
CA LEU A 410 12.50 29.13 13.74
C LEU A 410 13.32 27.97 14.34
N ALA A 411 14.33 28.26 15.17
CA ALA A 411 15.08 27.23 15.86
C ALA A 411 14.23 26.53 16.93
N GLU A 412 13.40 27.28 17.67
CA GLU A 412 12.40 26.73 18.60
C GLU A 412 11.40 25.83 17.85
N ALA A 413 10.87 26.28 16.71
CA ALA A 413 9.96 25.49 15.88
C ALA A 413 10.60 24.15 15.45
N ARG A 414 11.87 24.17 15.02
CA ARG A 414 12.63 22.95 14.68
C ARG A 414 12.88 22.06 15.90
N ALA A 415 13.05 22.65 17.09
CA ALA A 415 13.27 21.89 18.31
C ALA A 415 12.04 21.07 18.70
N GLU A 416 10.83 21.60 18.55
CA GLU A 416 9.58 20.84 18.78
C GLU A 416 9.48 19.60 17.88
N VAL A 417 9.78 19.75 16.58
CA VAL A 417 9.79 18.62 15.65
C VAL A 417 10.88 17.60 16.02
N LYS A 418 12.09 18.05 16.37
CA LYS A 418 13.19 17.16 16.79
C LYS A 418 12.88 16.41 18.08
N LYS A 419 12.18 17.05 19.02
CA LYS A 419 11.76 16.43 20.28
C LYS A 419 10.81 15.28 20.02
N PHE A 420 9.78 15.48 19.19
CA PHE A 420 8.89 14.40 18.79
C PHE A 420 9.64 13.29 18.02
N HIS A 421 10.52 13.65 17.09
CA HIS A 421 11.33 12.66 16.37
C HIS A 421 12.18 11.79 17.33
N HIS A 422 12.75 12.39 18.38
CA HIS A 422 13.48 11.64 19.40
C HIS A 422 12.57 10.68 20.19
N GLN A 423 11.36 11.12 20.58
CA GLN A 423 10.36 10.26 21.22
C GLN A 423 10.02 9.06 20.31
N LEU A 424 9.79 9.28 19.02
CA LEU A 424 9.50 8.21 18.07
C LEU A 424 10.65 7.19 17.99
N CYS A 425 11.90 7.66 17.87
CA CYS A 425 13.09 6.79 17.82
C CYS A 425 13.36 6.01 19.12
N THR A 426 12.83 6.47 20.26
CA THR A 426 13.05 5.85 21.57
C THR A 426 11.85 5.05 22.07
N THR A 427 10.72 5.10 21.36
CA THR A 427 9.53 4.31 21.68
C THR A 427 9.83 2.83 21.53
N ARG A 428 9.48 2.04 22.56
CA ARG A 428 9.67 0.59 22.58
C ARG A 428 8.32 -0.10 22.70
N VAL A 429 8.07 -1.02 21.77
CA VAL A 429 6.90 -1.91 21.79
C VAL A 429 7.41 -3.31 22.12
N LEU A 430 6.81 -3.95 23.12
CA LEU A 430 7.14 -5.32 23.52
C LEU A 430 5.93 -6.22 23.29
N ASP A 431 6.10 -7.20 22.43
CA ASP A 431 5.21 -8.36 22.33
C ASP A 431 5.94 -9.57 22.96
N PRO A 432 5.61 -9.95 24.20
CA PRO A 432 6.29 -11.05 24.90
C PRO A 432 5.92 -12.43 24.36
N ALA A 433 5.00 -12.53 23.40
CA ALA A 433 4.54 -13.79 22.79
C ALA A 433 4.41 -13.65 21.26
N CYS A 434 5.43 -13.07 20.63
CA CYS A 434 5.30 -12.49 19.29
C CYS A 434 5.10 -13.48 18.14
N GLY A 435 5.43 -14.77 18.29
CA GLY A 435 5.26 -15.76 17.21
C GLY A 435 5.91 -15.29 15.90
N SER A 436 5.11 -15.15 14.83
CA SER A 436 5.54 -14.59 13.53
C SER A 436 5.71 -13.06 13.51
N ALA A 437 5.66 -12.41 14.68
CA ALA A 437 5.84 -10.98 14.92
C ALA A 437 4.79 -10.05 14.28
N ASN A 438 3.55 -10.52 14.07
CA ASN A 438 2.51 -9.75 13.39
C ASN A 438 2.17 -8.42 14.09
N PHE A 439 2.17 -8.37 15.43
CA PHE A 439 1.91 -7.15 16.20
C PHE A 439 3.03 -6.11 16.10
N LEU A 440 4.25 -6.53 15.73
CA LEU A 440 5.40 -5.64 15.55
C LEU A 440 5.50 -5.10 14.12
N TYR A 441 4.69 -5.62 13.19
CA TYR A 441 4.71 -5.26 11.77
C TYR A 441 3.69 -4.18 11.39
N VAL A 442 2.57 -4.10 12.10
CA VAL A 442 1.49 -3.15 11.79
C VAL A 442 1.92 -1.73 12.16
N THR A 443 1.83 -0.80 11.21
CA THR A 443 2.22 0.61 11.35
C THR A 443 1.08 1.58 11.01
#